data_AF-A0A1E4CGA6-F1
#
_entry.id   AF-A0A1E4CGA6-F1
#
_cell.length_a   1.000
_cell.length_b   1.000
_cell.length_c   1.000
_cell.angle_alpha   90.00
_cell.angle_beta   90.00
_cell.angle_gamma   90.00
#
_symmetry.space_group_name_H-M   'P 1'
#
loop_
_entity.id
_entity.type
_entity.pdbx_description
1 polymer ?
#
loop_
_entity_poly.entity_id
_entity_poly.type
_entity_poly.pdbx_seq_one_letter_code
_entity_poly.pdbx_strand_id
1 'polypeptide(L)'
;MSGGGAVADDWTPHRRDDGERLGWIRPDGDAWTAIDVLGRVVAASVEWLDAEEALEQRGLAFLAEPWMLERGQGTPVRVRLVEVTPARIVVKVDDYGDMSRPYEGIVLPWPLPPQLRPPRPGDPDGFTLSR
;
A
#
# COMPACT_ATOMS: atom_id res chain seq x y z
N MET A 1 -16.41 3.56 -14.24
CA MET A 1 -16.42 3.28 -12.80
C MET A 1 -15.64 2.00 -12.60
N SER A 2 -14.34 2.10 -12.37
CA SER A 2 -13.49 0.92 -12.13
C SER A 2 -13.51 0.68 -10.62
N GLY A 3 -14.29 -0.31 -10.19
CA GLY A 3 -14.45 -0.66 -8.79
C GLY A 3 -13.12 -1.04 -8.16
N GLY A 4 -12.80 -0.45 -7.01
CA GLY A 4 -11.73 -0.97 -6.15
C GLY A 4 -12.03 -2.43 -5.79
N GLY A 5 -11.00 -3.28 -5.80
CA GLY A 5 -11.15 -4.69 -5.50
C GLY A 5 -11.71 -4.88 -4.08
N ALA A 6 -12.86 -5.51 -3.95
CA ALA A 6 -13.38 -5.86 -2.65
C ALA A 6 -12.55 -7.00 -2.04
N VAL A 7 -12.31 -6.94 -0.73
CA VAL A 7 -11.88 -8.12 0.03
C VAL A 7 -13.05 -9.10 0.05
N ALA A 8 -12.79 -10.37 -0.25
CA ALA A 8 -13.81 -11.41 -0.23
C ALA A 8 -14.16 -11.80 1.21
N ASP A 9 -15.39 -12.27 1.42
CA ASP A 9 -15.91 -12.58 2.76
C ASP A 9 -15.17 -13.74 3.46
N ASP A 10 -14.47 -14.57 2.71
CA ASP A 10 -13.66 -15.70 3.19
C ASP A 10 -12.23 -15.30 3.62
N TRP A 11 -11.87 -14.02 3.51
CA TRP A 11 -10.58 -13.51 3.97
C TRP A 11 -10.64 -13.14 5.45
N THR A 12 -9.84 -13.80 6.26
CA THR A 12 -9.76 -13.52 7.69
C THR A 12 -8.84 -12.32 7.95
N PRO A 13 -9.31 -11.22 8.57
CA PRO A 13 -8.45 -10.10 8.90
C PRO A 13 -7.45 -10.47 10.01
N HIS A 14 -6.16 -10.23 9.78
CA HIS A 14 -5.12 -10.35 10.81
C HIS A 14 -4.83 -8.99 11.45
N ARG A 15 -4.73 -8.97 12.78
CA ARG A 15 -4.51 -7.76 13.58
C ARG A 15 -3.45 -8.02 14.64
N ARG A 16 -2.68 -6.99 14.94
CA ARG A 16 -1.78 -6.95 16.08
C ARG A 16 -2.54 -6.89 17.40
N ASP A 17 -1.81 -7.08 18.49
CA ASP A 17 -2.33 -6.98 19.87
C ASP A 17 -3.00 -5.63 20.17
N ASP A 18 -2.56 -4.54 19.53
CA ASP A 18 -3.15 -3.20 19.66
C ASP A 18 -4.42 -2.99 18.80
N GLY A 19 -4.83 -4.02 18.04
CA GLY A 19 -6.00 -4.01 17.16
C GLY A 19 -5.72 -3.43 15.77
N GLU A 20 -4.51 -2.95 15.50
CA GLU A 20 -4.10 -2.47 14.18
C GLU A 20 -4.10 -3.62 13.16
N ARG A 21 -4.75 -3.43 12.01
CA ARG A 21 -4.84 -4.48 10.97
C ARG A 21 -3.58 -4.49 10.11
N LEU A 22 -2.93 -5.64 10.02
CA LEU A 22 -1.74 -5.84 9.16
C LEU A 22 -2.08 -6.33 7.76
N GLY A 23 -3.21 -7.01 7.61
CA GLY A 23 -3.63 -7.58 6.34
C GLY A 23 -4.75 -8.58 6.51
N TRP A 24 -4.75 -9.57 5.63
CA TRP A 24 -5.71 -10.66 5.59
C TRP A 24 -5.02 -11.97 5.27
N ILE A 25 -5.57 -13.05 5.78
CA ILE A 25 -5.18 -14.42 5.44
C ILE A 25 -6.37 -15.04 4.71
N ARG A 26 -6.13 -15.57 3.51
CA ARG A 26 -7.17 -16.23 2.70
C ARG A 26 -6.83 -17.70 2.45
N PRO A 27 -7.85 -18.57 2.29
CA PRO A 27 -7.63 -19.94 1.85
C PRO A 27 -6.92 -20.02 0.49
N ASP A 28 -6.04 -21.00 0.32
CA ASP A 28 -5.34 -21.34 -0.91
C ASP A 28 -5.19 -22.87 -1.04
N GLY A 29 -6.25 -23.55 -1.51
CA GLY A 29 -6.33 -25.00 -1.48
C GLY A 29 -6.35 -25.53 -0.05
N ASP A 30 -5.40 -26.40 0.29
CA ASP A 30 -5.19 -26.93 1.64
C ASP A 30 -4.26 -26.05 2.50
N ALA A 31 -3.78 -24.92 1.95
CA ALA A 31 -2.85 -24.00 2.58
C ALA A 31 -3.44 -22.58 2.68
N TRP A 32 -2.60 -21.62 3.09
CA TRP A 32 -2.99 -20.22 3.30
C TRP A 32 -2.10 -19.25 2.53
N THR A 33 -2.70 -18.13 2.13
CA THR A 33 -1.99 -16.99 1.54
C THR A 33 -2.21 -15.74 2.40
N ALA A 34 -1.12 -15.09 2.80
CA ALA A 34 -1.14 -13.82 3.51
C ALA A 34 -1.04 -12.64 2.53
N ILE A 35 -1.92 -11.67 2.71
CA ILE A 35 -2.06 -10.46 1.90
C ILE A 35 -1.95 -9.22 2.79
N ASP A 36 -1.03 -8.29 2.50
CA ASP A 36 -0.92 -7.05 3.28
C ASP A 36 -2.04 -6.04 2.99
N VAL A 37 -2.08 -4.93 3.74
CA VAL A 37 -3.09 -3.87 3.56
C VAL A 37 -3.12 -3.24 2.15
N LEU A 38 -2.04 -3.35 1.38
CA LEU A 38 -1.94 -2.88 0.00
C LEU A 38 -2.39 -3.94 -1.02
N GLY A 39 -2.83 -5.11 -0.57
CA GLY A 39 -3.27 -6.20 -1.44
C GLY A 39 -2.12 -7.02 -2.04
N ARG A 40 -0.91 -6.92 -1.49
CA ARG A 40 0.25 -7.70 -1.97
C ARG A 40 0.36 -9.01 -1.21
N VAL A 41 0.71 -10.08 -1.92
CA VAL A 41 1.08 -11.36 -1.30
C VAL A 41 2.39 -11.19 -0.53
N VAL A 42 2.38 -11.55 0.76
CA VAL A 42 3.59 -11.57 1.60
C VAL A 42 4.08 -12.99 1.89
N ALA A 43 3.16 -13.96 1.94
CA ALA A 43 3.45 -15.39 2.01
C ALA A 43 2.36 -16.15 1.24
N ALA A 44 2.72 -17.23 0.56
CA ALA A 44 1.81 -18.03 -0.25
C ALA A 44 2.03 -19.52 -0.02
N SER A 45 0.92 -20.26 0.00
CA SER A 45 0.89 -21.71 0.21
C SER A 45 1.65 -22.14 1.48
N VAL A 46 1.38 -21.45 2.58
CA VAL A 46 1.98 -21.68 3.90
C VAL A 46 0.94 -22.16 4.92
N GLU A 47 1.39 -22.64 6.08
CA GLU A 47 0.50 -22.91 7.21
C GLU A 47 -0.03 -21.60 7.81
N TRP A 48 -1.12 -21.70 8.57
CA TRP A 48 -1.77 -20.53 9.19
C TRP A 48 -0.81 -19.68 10.03
N LEU A 49 -0.02 -20.31 10.90
CA LEU A 49 0.89 -19.61 11.81
C LEU A 49 2.01 -18.88 11.04
N ASP A 50 2.52 -19.48 9.96
CA ASP A 50 3.52 -18.86 9.11
C ASP A 50 2.95 -17.63 8.36
N ALA A 51 1.67 -17.69 7.97
CA ALA A 51 0.97 -16.56 7.37
C ALA A 51 0.79 -15.39 8.36
N GLU A 52 0.44 -15.68 9.62
CA GLU A 52 0.39 -14.67 10.69
C GLU A 52 1.77 -14.06 10.93
N GLU A 53 2.80 -14.87 11.10
CA GLU A 53 4.17 -14.41 11.34
C GLU A 53 4.67 -13.54 10.18
N ALA A 54 4.39 -13.92 8.93
CA ALA A 54 4.75 -13.11 7.76
C ALA A 54 4.11 -11.72 7.78
N LEU A 55 2.86 -11.60 8.24
CA LEU A 55 2.19 -10.30 8.38
C LEU A 55 2.80 -9.48 9.53
N GLU A 56 3.07 -10.10 10.68
CA GLU A 56 3.73 -9.45 11.82
C GLU A 56 5.10 -8.90 11.45
N GLN A 57 5.94 -9.71 10.80
CA GLN A 57 7.27 -9.31 10.34
C GLN A 57 7.18 -8.20 9.28
N ARG A 58 6.18 -8.25 8.39
CA ARG A 58 5.94 -7.23 7.37
C ARG A 58 5.58 -5.88 8.00
N GLY A 59 4.73 -5.90 9.03
CA GLY A 59 4.19 -4.73 9.71
C GLY A 59 3.55 -3.71 8.76
N LEU A 60 3.46 -2.45 9.20
CA LEU A 60 2.95 -1.33 8.40
C LEU A 60 3.96 -0.20 8.17
N ALA A 61 5.22 -0.37 8.60
CA ALA A 61 6.24 0.67 8.50
C ALA A 61 6.40 1.21 7.07
N PHE A 62 6.17 0.36 6.07
CA PHE A 62 6.21 0.72 4.65
C PHE A 62 5.19 1.79 4.22
N LEU A 63 4.12 2.00 4.98
CA LEU A 63 3.15 3.05 4.69
C LEU A 63 3.78 4.44 4.87
N ALA A 64 4.75 4.55 5.77
CA ALA A 64 5.50 5.78 6.04
C ALA A 64 6.77 5.92 5.18
N GLU A 65 7.15 4.87 4.43
CA GLU A 65 8.27 4.94 3.50
C GLU A 65 7.98 5.91 2.34
N PRO A 66 9.00 6.39 1.63
CA PRO A 66 8.81 7.16 0.41
C PRO A 66 8.08 6.37 -0.68
N TRP A 67 7.21 7.04 -1.44
CA TRP A 67 6.55 6.46 -2.60
C TRP A 67 6.66 7.37 -3.83
N MET A 68 6.66 6.77 -5.01
CA MET A 68 6.65 7.46 -6.30
C MET A 68 5.39 7.08 -7.07
N LEU A 69 4.72 8.10 -7.62
CA LEU A 69 3.59 7.94 -8.53
C LEU A 69 4.03 8.25 -9.97
N GLU A 70 3.92 7.25 -10.84
CA GLU A 70 4.16 7.38 -12.28
C GLU A 70 3.12 8.30 -12.93
N ARG A 71 3.57 9.20 -13.80
CA ARG A 71 2.74 10.18 -14.52
C ARG A 71 2.79 9.94 -16.02
N GLY A 72 2.48 8.74 -16.48
CA GLY A 72 2.48 8.41 -17.92
C GLY A 72 3.85 8.69 -18.56
N GLN A 73 3.92 9.69 -19.46
CA GLN A 73 5.17 10.12 -20.12
C GLN A 73 5.98 11.16 -19.34
N GLY A 74 5.53 11.57 -18.15
CA GLY A 74 6.18 12.57 -17.31
C GLY A 74 7.06 11.97 -16.22
N THR A 75 7.82 12.85 -15.55
CA THR A 75 8.65 12.47 -14.40
C THR A 75 7.78 11.92 -13.26
N PRO A 76 8.16 10.79 -12.63
CA PRO A 76 7.50 10.29 -11.42
C PRO A 76 7.51 11.36 -10.32
N VAL A 77 6.41 11.48 -9.59
CA VAL A 77 6.31 12.44 -8.48
C VAL A 77 6.35 11.72 -7.16
N ARG A 78 7.05 12.30 -6.18
CA ARG A 78 7.07 11.78 -4.82
C ARG A 78 5.72 12.01 -4.16
N VAL A 79 5.21 10.98 -3.48
CA VAL A 79 3.91 11.01 -2.80
C VAL A 79 3.98 10.36 -1.43
N ARG A 80 2.98 10.63 -0.59
CA ARG A 80 2.73 9.95 0.68
C ARG A 80 1.39 9.23 0.63
N LEU A 81 1.34 8.01 1.16
CA LEU A 81 0.09 7.31 1.44
C LEU A 81 -0.64 8.02 2.58
N VAL A 82 -1.91 8.36 2.39
CA VAL A 82 -2.74 9.02 3.41
C VAL A 82 -3.98 8.22 3.78
N GLU A 83 -4.44 7.34 2.89
CA GLU A 83 -5.50 6.38 3.16
C GLU A 83 -5.20 5.08 2.39
N VAL A 84 -5.34 3.94 3.07
CA VAL A 84 -5.28 2.63 2.44
C VAL A 84 -6.47 1.81 2.92
N THR A 85 -7.38 1.52 1.99
CA THR A 85 -8.50 0.61 2.21
C THR A 85 -8.68 -0.28 0.98
N PRO A 86 -9.39 -1.41 1.09
CA PRO A 86 -9.80 -2.18 -0.09
C PRO A 86 -10.66 -1.39 -1.08
N ALA A 87 -11.33 -0.32 -0.64
CA ALA A 87 -12.11 0.52 -1.54
C ALA A 87 -11.22 1.41 -2.41
N ARG A 88 -10.09 1.88 -1.87
CA ARG A 88 -9.17 2.81 -2.55
C ARG A 88 -7.85 2.96 -1.80
N ILE A 89 -6.83 3.35 -2.55
CA ILE A 89 -5.60 3.92 -2.04
C ILE A 89 -5.64 5.42 -2.33
N VAL A 90 -5.34 6.26 -1.34
CA VAL A 90 -5.26 7.72 -1.54
C VAL A 90 -3.84 8.16 -1.22
N VAL A 91 -3.26 8.91 -2.16
CA VAL A 91 -1.93 9.52 -2.00
C VAL A 91 -2.01 11.03 -2.13
N LYS A 92 -1.05 11.72 -1.53
CA LYS A 92 -0.82 13.15 -1.75
C LYS A 92 0.58 13.38 -2.27
N VAL A 93 0.75 14.35 -3.17
CA VAL A 93 2.09 14.80 -3.58
C VAL A 93 2.84 15.28 -2.34
N ASP A 94 4.09 14.89 -2.22
CA ASP A 94 4.95 15.27 -1.10
C ASP A 94 5.39 16.73 -1.29
N ASP A 95 4.50 17.68 -0.97
CA ASP A 95 4.72 19.13 -1.10
C ASP A 95 5.57 19.68 0.06
N TYR A 96 6.68 19.02 0.40
CA TYR A 96 7.66 19.50 1.38
C TYR A 96 7.09 19.74 2.79
N GLY A 97 6.01 19.05 3.17
CA GLY A 97 5.35 19.23 4.47
C GLY A 97 4.39 20.42 4.57
N ASP A 98 4.13 21.14 3.47
CA ASP A 98 3.03 22.11 3.42
C ASP A 98 1.68 21.36 3.40
N MET A 99 1.15 21.10 4.59
CA MET A 99 -0.21 20.56 4.76
C MET A 99 -1.29 21.65 4.76
N SER A 100 -0.93 22.93 4.51
CA SER A 100 -1.85 24.07 4.67
C SER A 100 -2.83 24.22 3.51
N ARG A 101 -2.55 23.59 2.35
CA ARG A 101 -3.46 23.64 1.21
C ARG A 101 -4.43 22.46 1.23
N PRO A 102 -5.73 22.69 1.04
CA PRO A 102 -6.67 21.61 0.76
C PRO A 102 -6.30 21.02 -0.61
N TYR A 103 -5.50 19.96 -0.59
CA TYR A 103 -5.20 19.16 -1.76
C TYR A 103 -6.16 17.97 -1.79
N GLU A 104 -6.98 17.87 -2.83
CA GLU A 104 -7.77 16.67 -3.11
C GLU A 104 -6.80 15.51 -3.36
N GLY A 105 -6.84 14.48 -2.51
CA GLY A 105 -5.95 13.33 -2.63
C GLY A 105 -6.13 12.63 -3.98
N ILE A 106 -5.04 12.10 -4.53
CA ILE A 106 -5.07 11.31 -5.76
C ILE A 106 -5.56 9.92 -5.37
N VAL A 107 -6.75 9.56 -5.88
CA VAL A 107 -7.37 8.27 -5.63
C VAL A 107 -6.88 7.24 -6.66
N LEU A 108 -6.42 6.12 -6.14
CA LEU A 108 -5.90 4.97 -6.88
C LEU A 108 -6.73 3.73 -6.51
N PRO A 109 -6.86 2.76 -7.43
CA PRO A 109 -7.54 1.50 -7.11
C PRO A 109 -6.74 0.70 -6.07
N TRP A 110 -7.44 -0.22 -5.41
CA TRP A 110 -6.84 -1.34 -4.68
C TRP A 110 -7.07 -2.62 -5.50
N PRO A 111 -6.15 -3.61 -5.51
CA PRO A 111 -4.82 -3.63 -4.88
C PRO A 111 -3.84 -2.57 -5.41
N LEU A 112 -2.66 -2.45 -4.76
CA LEU A 112 -1.59 -1.52 -5.13
C LEU A 112 -1.33 -1.55 -6.65
N PRO A 113 -1.60 -0.43 -7.36
CA PRO A 113 -1.40 -0.40 -8.80
C PRO A 113 0.09 -0.19 -9.13
N PRO A 114 0.57 -0.67 -10.28
CA PRO A 114 2.00 -0.63 -10.63
C PRO A 114 2.55 0.80 -10.80
N GLN A 115 1.69 1.78 -11.01
CA GLN A 115 2.06 3.19 -11.07
C GLN A 115 2.49 3.76 -9.71
N LEU A 116 2.09 3.13 -8.59
CA LEU A 116 2.51 3.52 -7.25
C LEU A 116 3.58 2.53 -6.76
N ARG A 117 4.80 3.01 -6.60
CA ARG A 117 5.97 2.15 -6.33
C ARG A 117 6.96 2.78 -5.36
N PRO A 118 7.86 1.98 -4.76
CA PRO A 118 9.03 2.51 -4.07
C PRO A 118 9.93 3.34 -5.02
N PRO A 119 10.76 4.25 -4.48
CA PRO A 119 11.76 4.96 -5.25
C PRO A 119 12.78 4.03 -5.88
N ARG A 120 13.38 4.50 -6.97
CA ARG A 120 14.45 3.89 -7.74
C ARG A 120 15.60 4.89 -7.87
N PRO A 121 16.83 4.42 -8.14
CA PRO A 121 17.94 5.31 -8.48
C PRO A 121 17.56 6.26 -9.63
N GLY A 122 17.73 7.56 -9.42
CA GLY A 122 17.41 8.59 -10.41
C GLY A 122 16.00 9.20 -10.29
N ASP A 123 15.16 8.70 -9.39
CA ASP A 123 13.91 9.40 -9.07
C ASP A 123 14.19 10.76 -8.40
N PRO A 124 13.33 11.76 -8.62
CA PRO A 124 13.39 12.99 -7.85
C PRO A 124 13.25 12.68 -6.36
N ASP A 125 14.24 13.10 -5.58
CA ASP A 125 14.27 12.95 -4.12
C ASP A 125 13.23 13.82 -3.39
N GLY A 126 12.49 14.62 -4.16
CA GLY A 126 11.59 15.64 -3.64
C GLY A 126 12.35 16.84 -3.10
N PHE A 127 13.64 17.02 -3.36
CA PHE A 127 14.43 18.21 -2.98
C PHE A 127 15.00 18.95 -4.19
N THR A 128 15.19 18.27 -5.33
CA THR A 128 15.94 18.77 -6.50
C THR A 128 15.10 19.51 -7.55
N LEU A 129 13.94 20.10 -7.19
CA LEU A 129 13.11 20.89 -8.13
C LEU A 129 13.17 22.40 -7.93
N SER A 130 14.14 22.91 -7.16
CA SER A 130 14.43 24.34 -7.05
C SER A 130 15.66 24.71 -7.89
N ARG A 131 15.46 24.94 -9.18
CA ARG A 131 16.33 25.86 -9.94
C ARG A 131 15.55 26.61 -11.01
#